data_AF-A0A834LA98-F1
#
_entry.id   AF-A0A834LA98-F1
#
_cell.length_a   1.000
_cell.length_b   1.000
_cell.length_c   1.000
_cell.angle_alpha   90.00
_cell.angle_beta   90.00
_cell.angle_gamma   90.00
#
_symmetry.space_group_name_H-M   'P 1'
#
loop_
_entity.id
_entity.type
_entity.pdbx_description
1 polymer ?
#
loop_
_entity_poly.entity_id
_entity_poly.type
_entity_poly.pdbx_seq_one_letter_code
_entity_poly.pdbx_strand_id
1 'polypeptide(L)'
;MSTSSKKASSSFHTLRRALLLPFRFVSLRVCIFLVRVYSFCSCLIPNVPNALHIILNFCTIFRFFPVDFYIFLGCLITSSSLHYTTKYLLGTGAGILVMTVFFSPDESVDGSDEKLNQGVDESVDGCTIGKLFVSNTEIALGSNGTIVLEGTYEGRPVAVKRLVKVCHDVASKEHRNLCVTDSHPNIVRLYGKESNRDFVYLALERCYQILCSWVKFHLMLFLNENCVTYNLQVQDMVSGLVHLHGLGMVHRDLKPQNVLIVKEGYVCAKLSDMGISKRLLHYSYSNYLISSAVTGCGTSGWQAPELLLRGRQTRAIDVFSLGCVLFYCITSGKHPFGGRLERDMNIVNGKVKLFLVKHIPEAVDLFSHLLDQKAELRPKASEVLIHPMFWDSDKRLSFLRDASDRVQQKDFRHAILKELEHRAPRVLGIIPGSVHGKTMDLLEWDKKIDAKLLNDNDKARCYCYDRVHDLLRFIRNKKSHFFELPREIQVISHANTWKLNLYT
;
A
#
# COMPACT_ATOMS: atom_id res chain seq x y z
N MET A 1 -57.49 24.46 -2.97
CA MET A 1 -56.08 24.92 -2.73
C MET A 1 -55.31 23.83 -1.99
N SER A 2 -54.60 22.91 -2.67
CA SER A 2 -53.68 21.97 -1.97
C SER A 2 -52.73 21.16 -2.88
N THR A 3 -52.33 21.65 -4.06
CA THR A 3 -51.38 20.93 -4.93
C THR A 3 -50.13 21.71 -5.34
N SER A 4 -49.89 22.91 -4.80
CA SER A 4 -48.68 23.71 -5.12
C SER A 4 -47.56 23.70 -4.07
N SER A 5 -47.75 23.15 -2.86
CA SER A 5 -46.73 23.24 -1.78
C SER A 5 -45.71 22.09 -1.70
N LYS A 6 -45.92 20.97 -2.40
CA LYS A 6 -44.99 19.81 -2.34
C LYS A 6 -43.86 19.84 -3.38
N LYS A 7 -43.91 20.70 -4.40
CA LYS A 7 -42.80 20.88 -5.37
C LYS A 7 -41.74 21.89 -4.93
N ALA A 8 -42.01 22.73 -3.93
CA ALA A 8 -41.05 23.72 -3.43
C ALA A 8 -40.05 23.15 -2.39
N SER A 9 -40.44 22.15 -1.59
CA SER A 9 -39.55 21.58 -0.55
C SER A 9 -38.49 20.62 -1.10
N SER A 10 -38.77 19.92 -2.20
CA SER A 10 -37.82 19.04 -2.90
C SER A 10 -36.69 19.83 -3.60
N SER A 11 -37.02 20.99 -4.16
CA SER A 11 -36.05 21.87 -4.83
C SER A 11 -35.15 22.62 -3.83
N PHE A 12 -35.67 23.00 -2.66
CA PHE A 12 -34.87 23.63 -1.59
C PHE A 12 -33.85 22.68 -0.94
N HIS A 13 -34.18 21.39 -0.79
CA HIS A 13 -33.25 20.41 -0.22
C HIS A 13 -32.11 20.04 -1.18
N THR A 14 -32.36 20.14 -2.49
CA THR A 14 -31.38 19.90 -3.55
C THR A 14 -30.48 21.13 -3.75
N LEU A 15 -31.03 22.34 -3.66
CA LEU A 15 -30.26 23.60 -3.71
C LEU A 15 -29.35 23.77 -2.48
N ARG A 16 -29.81 23.36 -1.28
CA ARG A 16 -29.03 23.38 -0.04
C ARG A 16 -27.88 22.35 -0.05
N ARG A 17 -28.02 21.23 -0.78
CA ARG A 17 -26.92 20.27 -1.01
C ARG A 17 -25.95 20.74 -2.11
N ALA A 18 -26.43 21.45 -3.13
CA ALA A 18 -25.60 21.99 -4.21
C ALA A 18 -24.75 23.20 -3.78
N LEU A 19 -25.23 24.02 -2.84
CA LEU A 19 -24.51 25.21 -2.36
C LEU A 19 -23.57 24.94 -1.17
N LEU A 20 -23.67 23.78 -0.48
CA LEU A 20 -22.81 23.45 0.68
C LEU A 20 -21.62 22.53 0.35
N LEU A 21 -21.59 21.89 -0.82
CA LEU A 21 -20.43 21.10 -1.24
C LEU A 21 -19.18 21.95 -1.58
N PRO A 22 -19.30 23.18 -2.14
CA PRO A 22 -18.13 24.03 -2.36
C PRO A 22 -17.56 24.62 -1.06
N PHE A 23 -18.38 24.84 -0.03
CA PHE A 23 -17.95 25.48 1.22
C PHE A 23 -17.22 24.56 2.20
N ARG A 24 -17.39 23.22 2.11
CA ARG A 24 -16.62 22.26 2.92
C ARG A 24 -15.13 22.23 2.55
N PHE A 25 -14.78 22.52 1.29
CA PHE A 25 -13.38 22.61 0.85
C PHE A 25 -12.77 24.00 1.11
N VAL A 26 -13.59 25.05 1.12
CA VAL A 26 -13.15 26.40 1.46
C VAL A 26 -12.87 26.51 2.96
N SER A 27 -13.66 25.89 3.83
CA SER A 27 -13.49 25.97 5.29
C SER A 27 -12.14 25.43 5.78
N LEU A 28 -11.68 24.27 5.29
CA LEU A 28 -10.40 23.70 5.72
C LEU A 28 -9.21 24.49 5.18
N ARG A 29 -9.29 24.99 3.93
CA ARG A 29 -8.24 25.83 3.33
C ARG A 29 -8.16 27.19 4.01
N VAL A 30 -9.29 27.77 4.41
CA VAL A 30 -9.35 29.00 5.20
C VAL A 30 -8.80 28.76 6.60
N CYS A 31 -9.11 27.63 7.26
CA CYS A 31 -8.51 27.29 8.55
C CYS A 31 -6.98 27.09 8.45
N ILE A 32 -6.48 26.40 7.42
CA ILE A 32 -5.03 26.23 7.21
C ILE A 32 -4.36 27.57 6.87
N PHE A 33 -5.02 28.42 6.07
CA PHE A 33 -4.51 29.76 5.75
C PHE A 33 -4.46 30.65 7.00
N LEU A 34 -5.50 30.65 7.83
CA LEU A 34 -5.54 31.40 9.09
C LEU A 34 -4.52 30.89 10.11
N VAL A 35 -4.27 29.57 10.18
CA VAL A 35 -3.21 28.99 11.02
C VAL A 35 -1.83 29.39 10.52
N ARG A 36 -1.60 29.44 9.20
CA ARG A 36 -0.33 29.91 8.63
C ARG A 36 -0.10 31.40 8.83
N VAL A 37 -1.15 32.21 8.65
CA VAL A 37 -1.10 33.65 8.95
C VAL A 37 -0.86 33.87 10.45
N TYR A 38 -1.51 33.10 11.32
CA TYR A 38 -1.28 33.16 12.76
C TYR A 38 0.15 32.76 13.14
N SER A 39 0.66 31.64 12.64
CA SER A 39 2.03 31.17 12.92
C SER A 39 3.07 32.17 12.41
N PHE A 40 2.80 32.85 11.30
CA PHE A 40 3.62 33.93 10.77
C PHE A 40 3.55 35.19 11.64
N CYS A 41 2.36 35.59 12.09
CA CYS A 41 2.16 36.76 12.95
C CYS A 41 2.67 36.56 14.40
N SER A 42 2.61 35.33 14.94
CA SER A 42 3.12 35.01 16.29
C SER A 42 4.64 35.02 16.38
N CYS A 43 5.34 34.86 15.25
CA CYS A 43 6.79 35.05 15.17
C CYS A 43 7.19 36.54 15.17
N LEU A 44 6.25 37.45 14.86
CA LEU A 44 6.53 38.88 14.69
C LEU A 44 6.09 39.74 15.90
N ILE A 45 5.18 39.27 16.75
CA ILE A 45 4.66 40.06 17.88
C ILE A 45 4.56 39.18 19.15
N PRO A 46 5.52 39.26 20.09
CA PRO A 46 5.50 38.49 21.32
C PRO A 46 4.66 39.23 22.36
N ASN A 47 3.34 39.03 22.35
CA ASN A 47 2.40 39.15 23.48
C ASN A 47 0.95 39.43 23.00
N VAL A 48 0.17 38.37 22.73
CA VAL A 48 -1.30 38.54 22.59
C VAL A 48 -2.03 37.42 23.34
N PRO A 49 -2.45 37.65 24.60
CA PRO A 49 -3.33 36.74 25.34
C PRO A 49 -4.76 36.64 24.78
N ASN A 50 -5.13 37.50 23.82
CA ASN A 50 -6.50 37.60 23.30
C ASN A 50 -6.80 36.71 22.07
N ALA A 51 -5.83 35.97 21.54
CA ALA A 51 -6.00 35.22 20.29
C ALA A 51 -6.86 33.95 20.44
N LEU A 52 -6.70 33.21 21.54
CA LEU A 52 -7.47 32.00 21.81
C LEU A 52 -8.95 32.30 21.98
N HIS A 53 -9.28 33.45 22.57
CA HIS A 53 -10.67 33.88 22.80
C HIS A 53 -11.39 34.27 21.50
N ILE A 54 -10.67 34.84 20.52
CA ILE A 54 -11.21 35.18 19.19
C ILE A 54 -11.44 33.91 18.38
N ILE A 55 -10.51 32.96 18.41
CA ILE A 55 -10.62 31.66 17.73
C ILE A 55 -11.78 30.83 18.29
N LEU A 56 -11.92 30.78 19.63
CA LEU A 56 -13.02 30.07 20.28
C LEU A 56 -14.38 30.71 19.97
N ASN A 57 -14.47 32.05 19.96
CA ASN A 57 -15.70 32.74 19.53
C ASN A 57 -16.03 32.47 18.06
N PHE A 58 -15.02 32.42 17.17
CA PHE A 58 -15.21 32.07 15.76
C PHE A 58 -15.72 30.64 15.60
N CYS A 59 -15.14 29.65 16.29
CA CYS A 59 -15.61 28.26 16.25
C CYS A 59 -17.03 28.08 16.82
N THR A 60 -17.41 28.89 17.81
CA THR A 60 -18.74 28.85 18.42
C THR A 60 -19.82 29.41 17.48
N ILE A 61 -19.51 30.47 16.74
CA ILE A 61 -20.41 31.08 15.74
C ILE A 61 -20.71 30.13 14.58
N PHE A 62 -19.75 29.29 14.17
CA PHE A 62 -19.88 28.39 13.01
C PHE A 62 -20.31 26.95 13.34
N ARG A 63 -20.59 26.61 14.61
CA ARG A 63 -21.05 25.28 15.08
C ARG A 63 -20.27 24.10 14.46
N PHE A 64 -18.96 24.05 14.68
CA PHE A 64 -18.16 22.87 14.33
C PHE A 64 -18.60 21.64 15.16
N PHE A 65 -18.70 20.47 14.51
CA PHE A 65 -19.00 19.21 15.19
C PHE A 65 -17.78 18.75 16.02
N PRO A 66 -18.00 17.99 17.12
CA PRO A 66 -16.96 17.69 18.13
C PRO A 66 -15.70 17.01 17.56
N VAL A 67 -15.80 16.23 16.48
CA VAL A 67 -14.65 15.53 15.88
C VAL A 67 -13.63 16.49 15.26
N ASP A 68 -14.10 17.57 14.62
CA ASP A 68 -13.23 18.57 14.00
C ASP A 68 -12.58 19.49 15.06
N PHE A 69 -13.22 19.67 16.21
CA PHE A 69 -12.69 20.40 17.35
C PHE A 69 -11.52 19.67 18.03
N TYR A 70 -11.59 18.34 18.15
CA TYR A 70 -10.49 17.54 18.71
C TYR A 70 -9.26 17.49 17.79
N ILE A 71 -9.46 17.50 16.47
CA ILE A 71 -8.36 17.62 15.50
C ILE A 71 -7.74 19.02 15.59
N PHE A 72 -8.57 20.06 15.72
CA PHE A 72 -8.12 21.44 15.90
C PHE A 72 -7.29 21.64 17.17
N LEU A 73 -7.70 21.03 18.29
CA LEU A 73 -6.97 21.09 19.56
C LEU A 73 -5.66 20.30 19.51
N GLY A 74 -5.64 19.16 18.82
CA GLY A 74 -4.43 18.37 18.58
C GLY A 74 -3.35 19.16 17.82
N CYS A 75 -3.75 19.97 16.83
CA CYS A 75 -2.82 20.83 16.09
C CYS A 75 -2.29 22.03 16.91
N LEU A 76 -3.09 22.58 17.83
CA LEU A 76 -2.69 23.73 18.66
C LEU A 76 -1.64 23.34 19.73
N ILE A 77 -1.72 22.10 20.22
CA ILE A 77 -0.79 21.55 21.22
C ILE A 77 0.58 21.24 20.59
N THR A 78 0.64 20.97 19.29
CA THR A 78 1.91 20.71 18.58
C THR A 78 2.68 21.97 18.18
N SER A 79 2.08 23.17 18.29
CA SER A 79 2.71 24.42 17.86
C SER A 79 3.13 25.36 19.00
N SER A 80 2.81 25.05 20.25
CA SER A 80 3.26 25.85 21.40
C SER A 80 4.22 25.05 22.28
N SER A 81 5.45 25.53 22.37
CA SER A 81 6.44 25.12 23.37
C SER A 81 5.91 25.45 24.77
N LEU A 82 5.05 24.60 25.33
CA LEU A 82 4.78 24.55 26.76
C LEU A 82 5.15 23.16 27.28
N HIS A 83 6.42 23.03 27.70
CA HIS A 83 6.75 22.15 28.80
C HIS A 83 5.95 22.61 30.04
N TYR A 84 5.44 21.64 30.81
CA TYR A 84 4.53 21.75 31.96
C TYR A 84 3.03 21.88 31.63
N THR A 85 2.31 20.75 31.62
CA THR A 85 1.44 20.29 32.73
C THR A 85 0.50 19.20 32.20
N THR A 86 0.87 17.94 32.37
CA THR A 86 -0.02 16.79 32.11
C THR A 86 -0.57 16.30 33.45
N LYS A 87 -1.79 16.72 33.81
CA LYS A 87 -2.65 16.03 34.79
C LYS A 87 -4.06 16.62 34.67
N TYR A 88 -5.07 15.74 34.64
CA TYR A 88 -6.50 15.98 34.40
C TYR A 88 -6.96 15.94 32.94
N LEU A 89 -7.17 14.71 32.42
CA LEU A 89 -8.40 14.28 31.75
C LEU A 89 -8.25 12.81 31.31
N LEU A 90 -8.33 11.92 32.31
CA LEU A 90 -8.63 10.50 32.12
C LEU A 90 -10.04 10.29 32.66
N GLY A 91 -10.99 9.93 31.79
CA GLY A 91 -12.36 9.67 32.20
C GLY A 91 -13.34 9.53 31.06
N THR A 92 -13.15 8.53 30.21
CA THR A 92 -14.18 7.65 29.57
C THR A 92 -13.52 6.86 28.44
N GLY A 93 -13.61 5.54 28.51
CA GLY A 93 -12.81 4.62 27.70
C GLY A 93 -13.16 4.63 26.20
N ALA A 94 -12.13 4.71 25.37
CA ALA A 94 -11.90 3.90 24.16
C ALA A 94 -10.71 4.49 23.38
N GLY A 95 -9.69 3.66 23.09
CA GLY A 95 -8.67 3.94 22.08
C GLY A 95 -7.34 4.45 22.62
N ILE A 96 -6.36 3.53 22.72
CA ILE A 96 -4.95 3.85 22.95
C ILE A 96 -4.42 4.60 21.72
N LEU A 97 -4.18 5.90 21.86
CA LEU A 97 -3.46 6.73 20.91
C LEU A 97 -1.96 6.56 21.21
N VAL A 98 -1.25 5.81 20.36
CA VAL A 98 0.22 5.75 20.42
C VAL A 98 0.76 7.03 19.77
N MET A 99 1.16 7.99 20.60
CA MET A 99 2.01 9.12 20.19
C MET A 99 3.33 8.55 19.66
N THR A 100 3.61 8.74 18.37
CA THR A 100 4.92 8.44 17.79
C THR A 100 5.76 9.71 17.85
N VAL A 101 6.86 9.67 18.59
CA VAL A 101 7.86 10.75 18.65
C VAL A 101 8.61 10.79 17.32
N PHE A 102 8.75 11.98 16.73
CA PHE A 102 9.54 12.22 15.53
C PHE A 102 11.04 12.17 15.86
N PHE A 103 11.83 11.45 15.04
CA PHE A 103 13.29 11.57 15.02
C PHE A 103 13.70 12.46 13.85
N SER A 104 14.48 13.50 14.13
CA SER A 104 15.33 14.19 13.14
C SER A 104 16.50 13.28 12.74
N PRO A 105 16.98 13.33 11.49
CA PRO A 105 18.27 12.75 11.15
C PRO A 105 19.40 13.66 11.63
N ASP A 106 20.40 13.08 12.30
CA ASP A 106 21.60 13.77 12.78
C ASP A 106 22.40 14.41 11.64
N GLU A 107 22.83 15.65 11.86
CA GLU A 107 23.87 16.33 11.09
C GLU A 107 25.24 15.81 11.51
N SER A 108 26.08 15.55 10.51
CA SER A 108 27.51 15.24 10.63
C SER A 108 28.30 16.41 11.23
N VAL A 109 29.12 16.17 12.25
CA VAL A 109 30.22 17.07 12.61
C VAL A 109 31.50 16.25 12.88
N ASP A 110 32.55 16.65 12.18
CA ASP A 110 33.93 16.16 12.27
C ASP A 110 34.75 17.10 13.17
N GLY A 111 35.76 16.56 13.89
CA GLY A 111 36.93 17.33 14.36
C GLY A 111 36.97 17.88 15.81
N SER A 112 37.62 17.11 16.69
CA SER A 112 38.56 17.47 17.79
C SER A 112 38.24 18.58 18.82
N ASP A 113 38.17 18.20 20.10
CA ASP A 113 39.11 18.68 21.14
C ASP A 113 39.02 17.83 22.44
N GLU A 114 40.19 17.44 22.96
CA GLU A 114 40.36 16.78 24.27
C GLU A 114 40.25 17.80 25.42
N LYS A 115 39.47 17.49 26.47
CA LYS A 115 39.91 17.58 27.89
C LYS A 115 38.85 17.10 28.92
N LEU A 116 39.22 16.00 29.57
CA LEU A 116 39.18 15.65 31.00
C LEU A 116 37.97 16.00 31.91
N ASN A 117 37.43 14.90 32.48
CA ASN A 117 36.89 14.71 33.84
C ASN A 117 35.62 15.45 34.27
N GLN A 118 34.52 14.69 34.44
CA GLN A 118 34.03 14.27 35.76
C GLN A 118 32.85 13.29 35.60
N GLY A 119 32.83 12.26 36.45
CA GLY A 119 31.89 11.15 36.37
C GLY A 119 30.44 11.58 36.55
N VAL A 120 29.62 11.13 35.60
CA VAL A 120 28.22 10.79 35.80
C VAL A 120 28.09 9.38 35.24
N ASP A 121 27.91 8.41 36.12
CA ASP A 121 27.49 7.06 35.73
C ASP A 121 26.03 7.20 35.24
N GLU A 122 25.86 7.58 33.98
CA GLU A 122 24.57 7.56 33.32
C GLU A 122 24.11 6.11 33.30
N SER A 123 23.16 5.80 34.16
CA SER A 123 22.50 4.51 34.25
C SER A 123 22.16 4.01 32.85
N VAL A 124 22.92 3.04 32.34
CA VAL A 124 22.66 2.45 31.04
C VAL A 124 21.30 1.76 31.15
N ASP A 125 20.27 2.38 30.56
CA ASP A 125 18.86 1.95 30.66
C ASP A 125 18.61 0.68 29.83
N GLY A 126 19.14 -0.46 30.31
CA GLY A 126 19.11 -1.74 29.61
C GLY A 126 19.89 -2.87 30.30
N CYS A 127 20.07 -3.98 29.59
CA CYS A 127 20.79 -5.16 30.07
C CYS A 127 21.57 -5.85 28.95
N THR A 128 22.69 -6.50 29.31
CA THR A 128 23.52 -7.28 28.37
C THR A 128 23.31 -8.78 28.58
N ILE A 129 23.05 -9.52 27.50
CA ILE A 129 22.94 -10.98 27.46
C ILE A 129 23.90 -11.48 26.37
N GLY A 130 25.02 -12.07 26.78
CA GLY A 130 26.03 -12.54 25.83
C GLY A 130 26.53 -11.40 24.94
N LYS A 131 26.34 -11.54 23.63
CA LYS A 131 26.75 -10.53 22.62
C LYS A 131 25.72 -9.43 22.38
N LEU A 132 24.56 -9.50 23.04
CA LEU A 132 23.41 -8.64 22.85
C LEU A 132 23.25 -7.65 24.00
N PHE A 133 23.19 -6.37 23.69
CA PHE A 133 22.67 -5.36 24.60
C PHE A 133 21.20 -5.05 24.25
N VAL A 134 20.34 -4.97 25.26
CA VAL A 134 18.90 -4.72 25.13
C VAL A 134 18.55 -3.48 25.96
N SER A 135 18.09 -2.42 25.29
CA SER A 135 17.56 -1.22 25.95
C SER A 135 16.16 -1.48 26.51
N ASN A 136 15.76 -0.68 27.50
CA ASN A 136 14.38 -0.64 27.99
C ASN A 136 13.41 0.10 27.04
N THR A 137 13.91 0.68 25.94
CA THR A 137 13.10 1.35 24.93
C THR A 137 12.28 0.35 24.11
N GLU A 138 10.96 0.36 24.29
CA GLU A 138 10.02 -0.46 23.52
C GLU A 138 9.74 0.13 22.13
N ILE A 139 9.95 -0.67 21.10
CA ILE A 139 9.63 -0.34 19.70
C ILE A 139 8.23 -0.81 19.36
N ALA A 140 7.85 -2.02 19.77
CA ALA A 140 6.55 -2.60 19.45
C ALA A 140 6.13 -3.73 20.41
N LEU A 141 4.82 -3.92 20.52
CA LEU A 141 4.20 -5.06 21.20
C LEU A 141 3.74 -6.11 20.17
N GLY A 142 4.07 -7.37 20.43
CA GLY A 142 3.61 -8.53 19.67
C GLY A 142 2.54 -9.34 20.42
N SER A 143 2.10 -10.44 19.81
CA SER A 143 1.21 -11.40 20.47
C SER A 143 1.96 -12.23 21.53
N ASN A 144 1.20 -12.82 22.47
CA ASN A 144 1.70 -13.78 23.46
C ASN A 144 2.85 -13.23 24.34
N GLY A 145 2.78 -11.94 24.71
CA GLY A 145 3.81 -11.30 25.54
C GLY A 145 5.15 -11.05 24.83
N THR A 146 5.18 -11.19 23.51
CA THR A 146 6.35 -10.81 22.70
C THR A 146 6.50 -9.29 22.71
N ILE A 147 7.71 -8.80 22.95
CA ILE A 147 8.03 -7.37 22.90
C ILE A 147 9.23 -7.18 21.97
N VAL A 148 9.22 -6.10 21.19
CA VAL A 148 10.34 -5.70 20.35
C VAL A 148 10.97 -4.46 20.99
N LEU A 149 12.23 -4.57 21.34
CA LEU A 149 13.02 -3.56 22.06
C LEU A 149 14.13 -3.04 21.16
N GLU A 150 14.67 -1.87 21.50
CA GLU A 150 15.93 -1.40 20.94
C GLU A 150 17.12 -2.17 21.52
N GLY A 151 18.18 -2.34 20.74
CA GLY A 151 19.40 -2.94 21.24
C GLY A 151 20.55 -2.88 20.26
N THR A 152 21.69 -3.44 20.67
CA THR A 152 22.87 -3.62 19.82
C THR A 152 23.38 -5.06 19.90
N TYR A 153 23.80 -5.61 18.76
CA TYR A 153 24.40 -6.94 18.68
C TYR A 153 25.78 -6.83 18.04
N GLU A 154 26.84 -7.13 18.79
CA GLU A 154 28.23 -6.95 18.35
C GLU A 154 28.49 -5.53 17.79
N GLY A 155 27.97 -4.50 18.46
CA GLY A 155 28.11 -3.09 18.07
C GLY A 155 27.17 -2.62 16.94
N ARG A 156 26.40 -3.52 16.32
CA ARG A 156 25.40 -3.15 15.30
C ARG A 156 24.06 -2.80 15.94
N PRO A 157 23.40 -1.69 15.57
CA PRO A 157 22.01 -1.41 15.97
C PRO A 157 21.03 -2.47 15.45
N VAL A 158 20.17 -2.98 16.33
CA VAL A 158 19.21 -4.06 16.02
C VAL A 158 17.84 -3.81 16.62
N ALA A 159 16.84 -4.51 16.10
CA ALA A 159 15.55 -4.69 16.77
C ALA A 159 15.58 -6.02 17.55
N VAL A 160 15.36 -5.98 18.85
CA VAL A 160 15.44 -7.14 19.73
C VAL A 160 14.05 -7.70 19.99
N LYS A 161 13.71 -8.82 19.36
CA LYS A 161 12.46 -9.54 19.64
C LYS A 161 12.65 -10.44 20.85
N ARG A 162 12.04 -10.07 21.98
CA ARG A 162 12.03 -10.85 23.23
C ARG A 162 10.79 -11.73 23.28
N LEU A 163 11.00 -13.04 23.42
CA LEU A 163 9.96 -14.05 23.57
C LEU A 163 10.10 -14.74 24.92
N VAL A 164 8.97 -15.05 25.57
CA VAL A 164 8.96 -15.84 26.81
C VAL A 164 9.44 -17.26 26.51
N LYS A 165 10.33 -17.80 27.35
CA LYS A 165 10.93 -19.13 27.14
C LYS A 165 9.92 -20.28 27.20
N VAL A 166 8.78 -20.09 27.86
CA VAL A 166 7.64 -21.04 27.79
C VAL A 166 7.16 -21.23 26.34
N CYS A 167 7.33 -20.22 25.47
CA CYS A 167 7.09 -20.30 24.03
C CYS A 167 8.35 -20.71 23.23
N HIS A 168 9.25 -21.52 23.81
CA HIS A 168 10.53 -21.93 23.19
C HIS A 168 10.35 -22.52 21.79
N ASP A 169 9.28 -23.27 21.56
CA ASP A 169 9.00 -23.87 20.25
C ASP A 169 8.76 -22.81 19.18
N VAL A 170 8.08 -21.71 19.52
CA VAL A 170 7.84 -20.59 18.61
C VAL A 170 9.16 -19.88 18.30
N ALA A 171 9.95 -19.55 19.32
CA ALA A 171 11.23 -18.86 19.14
C ALA A 171 12.24 -19.71 18.36
N SER A 172 12.33 -21.01 18.66
CA SER A 172 13.23 -21.94 17.97
C SER A 172 12.82 -22.18 16.52
N LYS A 173 11.52 -22.23 16.26
CA LYS A 173 10.99 -22.35 14.90
C LYS A 173 11.22 -21.08 14.10
N GLU A 174 10.99 -19.90 14.70
CA GLU A 174 11.27 -18.62 14.06
C GLU A 174 12.75 -18.49 13.71
N HIS A 175 13.64 -18.76 14.66
CA HIS A 175 15.09 -18.76 14.44
C HIS A 175 15.48 -19.68 13.28
N ARG A 176 15.01 -20.94 13.29
CA ARG A 176 15.32 -21.91 12.23
C ARG A 176 14.81 -21.46 10.87
N ASN A 177 13.60 -20.90 10.81
CA ASN A 177 13.04 -20.41 9.56
C ASN A 177 13.87 -19.22 9.03
N LEU A 178 14.18 -18.26 9.89
CA LEU A 178 14.98 -17.08 9.51
C LEU A 178 16.38 -17.45 9.02
N CYS A 179 17.09 -18.38 9.69
CA CYS A 179 18.41 -18.84 9.25
C CYS A 179 18.44 -19.41 7.83
N VAL A 180 17.29 -19.83 7.29
CA VAL A 180 17.18 -20.39 5.92
C VAL A 180 16.71 -19.34 4.93
N THR A 181 16.06 -18.26 5.37
CA THR A 181 15.40 -17.27 4.50
C THR A 181 16.05 -15.91 4.45
N ASP A 182 16.82 -15.55 5.47
CA ASP A 182 17.26 -14.17 5.71
C ASP A 182 18.32 -13.66 4.73
N SER A 183 18.86 -14.53 3.88
CA SER A 183 19.74 -14.17 2.77
C SER A 183 19.06 -13.31 1.69
N HIS A 184 17.74 -13.33 1.61
CA HIS A 184 16.99 -12.59 0.60
C HIS A 184 16.75 -11.13 1.02
N PRO A 185 16.95 -10.13 0.12
CA PRO A 185 16.86 -8.70 0.48
C PRO A 185 15.49 -8.28 1.02
N ASN A 186 14.40 -8.93 0.59
CA ASN A 186 13.04 -8.65 1.02
C ASN A 186 12.55 -9.52 2.20
N ILE A 187 13.47 -10.15 2.95
CA ILE A 187 13.19 -10.84 4.21
C ILE A 187 14.00 -10.16 5.31
N VAL A 188 13.42 -10.00 6.50
CA VAL A 188 14.12 -9.40 7.65
C VAL A 188 15.36 -10.23 8.02
N ARG A 189 16.50 -9.56 8.20
CA ARG A 189 17.74 -10.26 8.55
C ARG A 189 17.79 -10.68 10.02
N LEU A 190 18.28 -11.89 10.29
CA LEU A 190 18.61 -12.35 11.63
C LEU A 190 20.12 -12.19 11.86
N TYR A 191 20.50 -11.49 12.91
CA TYR A 191 21.91 -11.31 13.27
C TYR A 191 22.37 -12.28 14.35
N GLY A 192 21.49 -12.63 15.28
CA GLY A 192 21.86 -13.49 16.40
C GLY A 192 20.68 -13.94 17.25
N LYS A 193 20.95 -14.91 18.11
CA LYS A 193 20.02 -15.41 19.12
C LYS A 193 20.75 -15.49 20.45
N GLU A 194 20.12 -14.96 21.49
CA GLU A 194 20.59 -15.06 22.87
C GLU A 194 19.45 -15.54 23.76
N SER A 195 19.75 -16.01 24.97
CA SER A 195 18.72 -16.42 25.92
C SER A 195 19.21 -16.32 27.35
N ASN A 196 18.29 -16.08 28.28
CA ASN A 196 18.55 -16.16 29.72
C ASN A 196 17.60 -17.19 30.37
N ARG A 197 17.37 -17.06 31.68
CA ARG A 197 16.50 -17.97 32.43
C ARG A 197 15.07 -17.95 31.90
N ASP A 198 14.54 -16.77 31.58
CA ASP A 198 13.11 -16.54 31.38
C ASP A 198 12.73 -16.22 29.93
N PHE A 199 13.69 -15.76 29.12
CA PHE A 199 13.44 -15.23 27.79
C PHE A 199 14.43 -15.73 26.72
N VAL A 200 13.96 -15.74 25.48
CA VAL A 200 14.75 -15.89 24.25
C VAL A 200 14.72 -14.55 23.52
N TYR A 201 15.87 -14.13 23.01
CA TYR A 201 16.05 -12.86 22.31
C TYR A 201 16.54 -13.14 20.89
N LEU A 202 15.87 -12.58 19.90
CA LEU A 202 16.32 -12.58 18.51
C LEU A 202 16.77 -11.17 18.15
N ALA A 203 18.03 -11.04 17.73
CA ALA A 203 18.59 -9.79 17.21
C ALA A 203 18.27 -9.71 15.72
N LEU A 204 17.34 -8.83 15.34
CA LEU A 204 16.86 -8.67 13.97
C LEU A 204 17.32 -7.34 13.37
N GLU A 205 17.28 -7.25 12.05
CA GLU A 205 17.44 -6.01 11.32
C GLU A 205 16.53 -4.90 11.88
N ARG A 206 17.12 -3.75 12.23
CA ARG A 206 16.37 -2.57 12.64
C ARG A 206 15.77 -1.93 11.40
N CYS A 207 14.44 -1.91 11.31
CA CYS A 207 13.71 -1.27 10.22
C CYS A 207 13.12 0.07 10.68
N TYR A 208 12.82 0.95 9.72
CA TYR A 208 12.32 2.30 9.99
C TYR A 208 10.91 2.28 10.59
N GLN A 209 9.98 1.52 10.01
CA GLN A 209 8.63 1.35 10.54
C GLN A 209 7.89 0.16 9.91
N ILE A 210 6.72 -0.19 10.44
CA ILE A 210 5.80 -1.16 9.83
C ILE A 210 5.00 -0.55 8.66
N LEU A 211 4.62 -1.37 7.68
CA LEU A 211 3.84 -0.94 6.51
C LEU A 211 2.51 -0.28 6.90
N CYS A 212 1.86 -0.76 7.95
CA CYS A 212 0.62 -0.16 8.47
C CYS A 212 0.79 1.32 8.85
N SER A 213 1.92 1.69 9.46
CA SER A 213 2.24 3.07 9.82
C SER A 213 2.67 3.86 8.59
N TRP A 214 3.46 3.24 7.71
CA TRP A 214 3.91 3.84 6.46
C TRP A 214 2.74 4.30 5.57
N VAL A 215 1.76 3.42 5.34
CA VAL A 215 0.59 3.72 4.50
C VAL A 215 -0.26 4.84 5.11
N LYS A 216 -0.45 4.86 6.43
CA LYS A 216 -1.20 5.94 7.11
C LYS A 216 -0.49 7.29 7.00
N PHE A 217 0.83 7.31 7.14
CA PHE A 217 1.62 8.53 7.04
C PHE A 217 1.58 9.09 5.61
N HIS A 218 1.76 8.23 4.60
CA HIS A 218 1.76 8.65 3.20
C HIS A 218 0.35 9.03 2.69
N LEU A 219 -0.73 8.47 3.26
CA LEU A 219 -2.09 8.94 3.03
C LEU A 219 -2.26 10.44 3.36
N MET A 220 -1.53 10.96 4.35
CA MET A 220 -1.62 12.39 4.73
C MET A 220 -0.86 13.30 3.77
N LEU A 221 0.14 12.78 3.06
CA LEU A 221 0.99 13.55 2.13
C LEU A 221 0.48 13.50 0.68
N PHE A 222 -0.17 12.40 0.27
CA PHE A 222 -0.55 12.13 -1.13
C PHE A 222 -1.98 12.57 -1.48
N LEU A 223 -2.22 13.89 -1.44
CA LEU A 223 -3.32 14.51 -2.19
C LEU A 223 -2.88 15.12 -3.53
N ASN A 224 -1.61 14.99 -3.94
CA ASN A 224 -1.14 15.79 -5.08
C ASN A 224 -0.34 15.13 -6.22
N GLU A 225 0.45 14.05 -6.09
CA GLU A 225 1.24 13.56 -7.25
C GLU A 225 1.43 12.03 -7.30
N ASN A 226 1.83 11.55 -8.48
CA ASN A 226 1.64 10.22 -9.07
C ASN A 226 2.08 8.97 -8.27
N CYS A 227 1.38 7.87 -8.54
CA CYS A 227 1.39 6.52 -7.95
C CYS A 227 2.73 5.73 -7.97
N VAL A 228 3.86 6.34 -8.37
CA VAL A 228 5.12 5.65 -8.70
C VAL A 228 5.82 5.05 -7.47
N THR A 229 5.72 5.69 -6.30
CA THR A 229 6.47 5.28 -5.09
C THR A 229 5.95 3.99 -4.43
N TYR A 230 4.69 3.60 -4.66
CA TYR A 230 4.11 2.37 -4.09
C TYR A 230 4.52 1.11 -4.87
N ASN A 231 4.91 1.24 -6.14
CA ASN A 231 5.18 0.08 -7.00
C ASN A 231 6.41 -0.72 -6.54
N LEU A 232 7.47 -0.06 -6.07
CA LEU A 232 8.70 -0.73 -5.63
C LEU A 232 8.48 -1.55 -4.36
N GLN A 233 7.82 -0.98 -3.35
CA GLN A 233 7.53 -1.65 -2.07
C GLN A 233 6.58 -2.84 -2.26
N VAL A 234 5.66 -2.74 -3.22
CA VAL A 234 4.75 -3.85 -3.54
C VAL A 234 5.50 -5.00 -4.22
N GLN A 235 6.37 -4.70 -5.18
CA GLN A 235 7.21 -5.72 -5.83
C GLN A 235 8.13 -6.42 -4.82
N ASP A 236 8.70 -5.67 -3.88
CA ASP A 236 9.51 -6.20 -2.77
C ASP A 236 8.77 -7.26 -1.94
N MET A 237 7.52 -6.97 -1.55
CA MET A 237 6.70 -7.93 -0.81
C MET A 237 6.45 -9.21 -1.61
N VAL A 238 6.14 -9.08 -2.91
CA VAL A 238 5.93 -10.22 -3.80
C VAL A 238 7.23 -11.03 -3.95
N SER A 239 8.36 -10.34 -4.14
CA SER A 239 9.70 -10.93 -4.28
C SER A 239 10.08 -11.75 -3.04
N GLY A 240 9.91 -11.18 -1.84
CA GLY A 240 10.10 -11.92 -0.58
C GLY A 240 9.22 -13.17 -0.50
N LEU A 241 7.95 -13.08 -0.94
CA LEU A 241 7.06 -14.24 -0.92
C LEU A 241 7.45 -15.31 -1.94
N VAL A 242 7.90 -14.92 -3.13
CA VAL A 242 8.46 -15.83 -4.14
C VAL A 242 9.61 -16.63 -3.56
N HIS A 243 10.53 -15.97 -2.86
CA HIS A 243 11.65 -16.62 -2.21
C HIS A 243 11.20 -17.66 -1.17
N LEU A 244 10.30 -17.30 -0.25
CA LEU A 244 9.76 -18.24 0.74
C LEU A 244 9.10 -19.46 0.09
N HIS A 245 8.27 -19.22 -0.93
CA HIS A 245 7.53 -20.26 -1.63
C HIS A 245 8.45 -21.21 -2.40
N GLY A 246 9.55 -20.68 -2.97
CA GLY A 246 10.61 -21.43 -3.63
C GLY A 246 11.36 -22.38 -2.69
N LEU A 247 11.55 -21.97 -1.43
CA LEU A 247 12.10 -22.82 -0.37
C LEU A 247 11.07 -23.81 0.22
N GLY A 248 9.84 -23.81 -0.29
CA GLY A 248 8.75 -24.65 0.19
C GLY A 248 8.18 -24.19 1.52
N MET A 249 8.35 -22.93 1.91
CA MET A 249 7.78 -22.35 3.12
C MET A 249 6.53 -21.53 2.82
N VAL A 250 5.58 -21.61 3.74
CA VAL A 250 4.34 -20.81 3.75
C VAL A 250 4.41 -19.89 4.97
N HIS A 251 4.18 -18.60 4.76
CA HIS A 251 4.32 -17.56 5.78
C HIS A 251 3.24 -17.64 6.86
N ARG A 252 1.96 -17.75 6.44
CA ARG A 252 0.74 -17.94 7.27
C ARG A 252 0.25 -16.74 8.09
N ASP A 253 1.03 -15.68 8.26
CA ASP A 253 0.57 -14.43 8.92
C ASP A 253 0.91 -13.15 8.12
N LEU A 254 0.72 -13.16 6.81
CA LEU A 254 0.93 -11.95 6.01
C LEU A 254 -0.14 -10.91 6.33
N LYS A 255 0.30 -9.74 6.81
CA LYS A 255 -0.51 -8.58 7.16
C LYS A 255 0.38 -7.34 7.19
N PRO A 256 -0.18 -6.10 7.15
CA PRO A 256 0.63 -4.88 7.12
C PRO A 256 1.50 -4.64 8.37
N GLN A 257 1.24 -5.33 9.48
CA GLN A 257 2.09 -5.28 10.68
C GLN A 257 3.36 -6.12 10.55
N ASN A 258 3.34 -7.15 9.70
CA ASN A 258 4.46 -8.09 9.48
C ASN A 258 5.22 -7.79 8.18
N VAL A 259 5.02 -6.58 7.64
CA VAL A 259 5.84 -6.03 6.56
C VAL A 259 6.54 -4.81 7.13
N LEU A 260 7.86 -4.84 7.10
CA LEU A 260 8.73 -3.78 7.61
C LEU A 260 9.24 -2.94 6.44
N ILE A 261 9.43 -1.65 6.68
CA ILE A 261 9.98 -0.70 5.72
C ILE A 261 11.38 -0.30 6.18
N VAL A 262 12.35 -0.41 5.29
CA VAL A 262 13.70 0.13 5.47
C VAL A 262 13.83 1.38 4.60
N LYS A 263 14.50 2.41 5.14
CA LYS A 263 14.73 3.70 4.46
C LYS A 263 16.19 4.11 4.64
N GLU A 264 17.05 3.54 3.81
CA GLU A 264 18.50 3.81 3.79
C GLU A 264 18.93 4.09 2.35
N GLY A 265 18.94 5.36 1.94
CA GLY A 265 19.17 5.78 0.55
C GLY A 265 18.02 5.48 -0.43
N TYR A 266 17.34 4.35 -0.26
CA TYR A 266 16.11 3.97 -0.95
C TYR A 266 15.11 3.33 0.02
N VAL A 267 13.84 3.27 -0.39
CA VAL A 267 12.78 2.65 0.41
C VAL A 267 12.53 1.23 -0.10
N CYS A 268 12.61 0.23 0.77
CA CYS A 268 12.26 -1.15 0.44
C CYS A 268 11.38 -1.81 1.50
N ALA A 269 10.62 -2.83 1.09
CA ALA A 269 9.80 -3.64 1.97
C ALA A 269 10.45 -5.00 2.28
N LYS A 270 10.29 -5.45 3.53
CA LYS A 270 10.78 -6.76 4.00
C LYS A 270 9.70 -7.50 4.76
N LEU A 271 9.54 -8.80 4.49
CA LEU A 271 8.65 -9.67 5.26
C LEU A 271 9.32 -10.04 6.58
N SER A 272 8.53 -10.06 7.66
CA SER A 272 8.98 -10.41 9.01
C SER A 272 8.02 -11.37 9.72
N ASP A 273 8.38 -11.80 10.92
CA ASP A 273 7.56 -12.65 11.80
C ASP A 273 7.31 -14.07 11.27
N MET A 274 8.39 -14.85 11.17
CA MET A 274 8.38 -16.24 10.68
C MET A 274 7.97 -17.27 11.74
N GLY A 275 7.48 -16.84 12.90
CA GLY A 275 7.22 -17.70 14.07
C GLY A 275 6.17 -18.78 13.81
N ILE A 276 5.17 -18.48 12.98
CA ILE A 276 4.14 -19.48 12.62
C ILE A 276 4.33 -20.11 11.23
N SER A 277 5.33 -19.66 10.47
CA SER A 277 5.62 -20.16 9.11
C SER A 277 5.93 -21.65 9.12
N LYS A 278 5.59 -22.36 8.04
CA LYS A 278 5.70 -23.82 8.00
C LYS A 278 6.24 -24.29 6.66
N ARG A 279 7.21 -25.20 6.71
CA ARG A 279 7.72 -25.90 5.53
C ARG A 279 6.73 -26.97 5.09
N LEU A 280 6.47 -27.03 3.79
CA LEU A 280 5.65 -28.05 3.16
C LEU A 280 6.43 -29.36 3.12
N LEU A 281 5.79 -30.46 3.53
CA LEU A 281 6.41 -31.78 3.50
C LEU A 281 6.40 -32.31 2.05
N HIS A 282 7.53 -32.85 1.60
CA HIS A 282 7.74 -33.33 0.23
C HIS A 282 7.04 -34.67 -0.07
N TYR A 283 6.43 -35.32 0.93
CA TYR A 283 6.01 -36.73 0.86
C TYR A 283 4.67 -37.02 0.17
N SER A 284 4.09 -36.10 -0.59
CA SER A 284 2.93 -36.44 -1.43
C SER A 284 3.09 -35.85 -2.81
N TYR A 285 3.26 -36.75 -3.78
CA TYR A 285 3.39 -36.51 -5.23
C TYR A 285 2.17 -35.82 -5.87
N SER A 286 1.24 -35.33 -5.07
CA SER A 286 0.09 -34.55 -5.50
C SER A 286 -0.31 -33.58 -4.38
N ASN A 287 0.25 -32.37 -4.48
CA ASN A 287 0.00 -31.15 -3.69
C ASN A 287 0.76 -31.03 -2.36
N TYR A 288 1.63 -30.03 -2.33
CA TYR A 288 2.33 -29.52 -1.15
C TYR A 288 1.36 -29.16 -0.02
N LEU A 289 1.13 -30.10 0.89
CA LEU A 289 0.20 -29.97 2.01
C LEU A 289 0.92 -29.56 3.29
N ILE A 290 0.28 -28.67 4.04
CA ILE A 290 0.60 -28.44 5.45
C ILE A 290 -0.03 -29.57 6.27
N SER A 291 0.77 -30.32 7.05
CA SER A 291 0.24 -31.32 8.00
C SER A 291 -0.87 -30.70 8.87
N SER A 292 -2.01 -31.40 8.94
CA SER A 292 -3.33 -31.01 9.47
C SER A 292 -3.38 -30.62 10.95
N ALA A 293 -2.29 -30.80 11.70
CA ALA A 293 -2.28 -30.66 13.15
C ALA A 293 -2.34 -29.21 13.69
N VAL A 294 -2.38 -28.17 12.83
CA VAL A 294 -2.37 -26.76 13.27
C VAL A 294 -3.45 -25.96 12.54
N THR A 295 -4.71 -26.18 12.93
CA THR A 295 -5.86 -25.35 12.51
C THR A 295 -6.00 -24.16 13.45
N GLY A 296 -6.00 -22.92 12.92
CA GLY A 296 -6.32 -21.72 13.69
C GLY A 296 -5.18 -20.72 13.96
N CYS A 297 -4.05 -20.79 13.26
CA CYS A 297 -3.00 -19.75 13.34
C CYS A 297 -3.19 -18.65 12.29
N GLY A 298 -2.65 -17.46 12.57
CA GLY A 298 -2.74 -16.28 11.72
C GLY A 298 -3.74 -15.27 12.25
N THR A 299 -3.67 -14.05 11.73
CA THR A 299 -4.46 -12.91 12.22
C THR A 299 -5.79 -12.82 11.50
N SER A 300 -6.89 -12.89 12.27
CA SER A 300 -8.25 -12.67 11.78
C SER A 300 -8.32 -11.41 10.90
N GLY A 301 -9.08 -11.54 9.81
CA GLY A 301 -9.22 -10.52 8.79
C GLY A 301 -8.22 -10.58 7.65
N TRP A 302 -7.11 -11.28 7.79
CA TRP A 302 -6.10 -11.43 6.73
C TRP A 302 -5.97 -12.87 6.22
N GLN A 303 -6.68 -13.80 6.86
CA GLN A 303 -6.65 -15.22 6.54
C GLN A 303 -7.50 -15.52 5.31
N ALA A 304 -7.02 -16.46 4.49
CA ALA A 304 -7.77 -17.00 3.35
C ALA A 304 -9.03 -17.75 3.80
N PRO A 305 -10.09 -17.84 2.97
CA PRO A 305 -11.35 -18.50 3.34
C PRO A 305 -11.15 -19.95 3.77
N GLU A 306 -10.29 -20.71 3.08
CA GLU A 306 -9.98 -22.08 3.43
C GLU A 306 -9.26 -22.22 4.78
N LEU A 307 -8.54 -21.18 5.24
CA LEU A 307 -7.89 -21.20 6.55
C LEU A 307 -8.93 -20.94 7.66
N LEU A 308 -9.88 -20.03 7.44
CA LEU A 308 -11.01 -19.76 8.34
C LEU A 308 -11.95 -20.97 8.46
N LEU A 309 -12.19 -21.66 7.34
CA LEU A 309 -13.04 -22.85 7.26
C LEU A 309 -12.32 -24.16 7.62
N ARG A 310 -11.06 -24.08 8.08
CA ARG A 310 -10.22 -25.25 8.44
C ARG A 310 -10.07 -26.27 7.29
N GLY A 311 -10.09 -25.79 6.06
CA GLY A 311 -9.89 -26.54 4.84
C GLY A 311 -8.41 -26.79 4.52
N ARG A 312 -8.17 -27.21 3.27
CA ARG A 312 -6.85 -27.58 2.75
C ARG A 312 -5.93 -26.37 2.66
N GLN A 313 -4.82 -26.39 3.40
CA GLN A 313 -3.83 -25.30 3.39
C GLN A 313 -2.71 -25.57 2.37
N THR A 314 -2.47 -24.60 1.49
CA THR A 314 -1.37 -24.59 0.50
C THR A 314 -0.69 -23.21 0.50
N ARG A 315 0.30 -22.98 -0.38
CA ARG A 315 0.90 -21.66 -0.61
C ARG A 315 -0.12 -20.58 -1.00
N ALA A 316 -1.28 -20.97 -1.54
CA ALA A 316 -2.33 -20.05 -1.97
C ALA A 316 -2.94 -19.23 -0.82
N ILE A 317 -2.79 -19.65 0.45
CA ILE A 317 -3.25 -18.85 1.59
C ILE A 317 -2.45 -17.55 1.71
N ASP A 318 -1.14 -17.60 1.46
CA ASP A 318 -0.29 -16.41 1.49
C ASP A 318 -0.60 -15.50 0.29
N VAL A 319 -0.93 -16.08 -0.87
CA VAL A 319 -1.30 -15.31 -2.07
C VAL A 319 -2.57 -14.49 -1.82
N PHE A 320 -3.55 -15.07 -1.12
CA PHE A 320 -4.75 -14.34 -0.69
C PHE A 320 -4.41 -13.22 0.28
N SER A 321 -3.65 -13.51 1.33
CA SER A 321 -3.23 -12.52 2.33
C SER A 321 -2.42 -11.39 1.69
N LEU A 322 -1.51 -11.72 0.75
CA LEU A 322 -0.79 -10.76 -0.07
C LEU A 322 -1.76 -9.88 -0.86
N GLY A 323 -2.76 -10.45 -1.52
CA GLY A 323 -3.81 -9.68 -2.21
C GLY A 323 -4.50 -8.65 -1.30
N CYS A 324 -4.81 -9.03 -0.06
CA CYS A 324 -5.36 -8.10 0.93
C CYS A 324 -4.38 -6.97 1.31
N VAL A 325 -3.10 -7.28 1.49
CA VAL A 325 -2.04 -6.31 1.81
C VAL A 325 -1.80 -5.34 0.65
N LEU A 326 -1.72 -5.86 -0.58
CA LEU A 326 -1.52 -5.05 -1.78
C LEU A 326 -2.72 -4.11 -2.01
N PHE A 327 -3.94 -4.61 -1.83
CA PHE A 327 -5.14 -3.77 -1.89
C PHE A 327 -5.13 -2.70 -0.81
N TYR A 328 -4.68 -3.04 0.40
CA TYR A 328 -4.51 -2.09 1.51
C TYR A 328 -3.53 -0.97 1.16
N CYS A 329 -2.42 -1.27 0.49
CA CYS A 329 -1.49 -0.26 0.00
C CYS A 329 -2.11 0.66 -1.05
N ILE A 330 -2.68 0.10 -2.12
CA ILE A 330 -3.22 0.88 -3.26
C ILE A 330 -4.41 1.75 -2.86
N THR A 331 -5.21 1.29 -1.90
CA THR A 331 -6.39 2.04 -1.42
C THR A 331 -6.12 2.90 -0.20
N SER A 332 -4.84 3.08 0.15
CA SER A 332 -4.37 3.89 1.27
C SER A 332 -5.04 3.52 2.60
N GLY A 333 -5.13 2.22 2.87
CA GLY A 333 -5.54 1.67 4.15
C GLY A 333 -6.90 0.97 4.19
N LYS A 334 -7.63 0.89 3.08
CA LYS A 334 -8.90 0.16 3.03
C LYS A 334 -8.64 -1.34 2.88
N HIS A 335 -9.53 -2.17 3.43
CA HIS A 335 -9.48 -3.61 3.27
C HIS A 335 -10.50 -4.07 2.21
N PRO A 336 -10.17 -5.04 1.33
CA PRO A 336 -11.08 -5.48 0.27
C PRO A 336 -12.39 -6.07 0.81
N PHE A 337 -12.37 -6.59 2.04
CA PHE A 337 -13.53 -7.19 2.71
C PHE A 337 -14.18 -6.30 3.79
N GLY A 338 -13.92 -4.99 3.79
CA GLY A 338 -14.59 -4.03 4.66
C GLY A 338 -13.97 -3.81 6.05
N GLY A 339 -14.78 -3.33 6.99
CA GLY A 339 -14.41 -3.04 8.37
C GLY A 339 -13.95 -4.29 9.13
N ARG A 340 -13.38 -4.09 10.32
CA ARG A 340 -12.76 -5.18 11.10
C ARG A 340 -13.77 -6.22 11.59
N LEU A 341 -14.99 -5.81 11.94
CA LEU A 341 -15.97 -6.68 12.58
C LEU A 341 -16.63 -7.64 11.59
N GLU A 342 -16.90 -7.19 10.37
CA GLU A 342 -17.57 -7.96 9.33
C GLU A 342 -16.59 -8.72 8.41
N ARG A 343 -15.29 -8.52 8.59
CA ARG A 343 -14.26 -8.90 7.61
C ARG A 343 -14.21 -10.38 7.31
N ASP A 344 -14.12 -11.22 8.35
CA ASP A 344 -14.01 -12.67 8.19
C ASP A 344 -15.28 -13.24 7.55
N MET A 345 -16.44 -12.73 7.95
CA MET A 345 -17.71 -13.11 7.34
C MET A 345 -17.77 -12.69 5.86
N ASN A 346 -17.22 -11.54 5.49
CA ASN A 346 -17.13 -11.13 4.09
C ASN A 346 -16.11 -11.96 3.30
N ILE A 347 -15.00 -12.38 3.91
CA ILE A 347 -14.01 -13.28 3.29
C ILE A 347 -14.67 -14.62 2.97
N VAL A 348 -15.34 -15.24 3.95
CA VAL A 348 -16.01 -16.53 3.78
C VAL A 348 -17.14 -16.46 2.75
N ASN A 349 -17.85 -15.33 2.67
CA ASN A 349 -18.93 -15.13 1.70
C ASN A 349 -18.46 -14.58 0.33
N GLY A 350 -17.16 -14.40 0.10
CA GLY A 350 -16.64 -13.83 -1.15
C GLY A 350 -17.07 -12.39 -1.45
N LYS A 351 -17.41 -11.59 -0.43
CA LYS A 351 -17.89 -10.20 -0.59
C LYS A 351 -16.73 -9.20 -0.73
N VAL A 352 -16.06 -9.25 -1.88
CA VAL A 352 -14.92 -8.37 -2.21
C VAL A 352 -15.37 -7.01 -2.78
N LYS A 353 -14.75 -5.92 -2.31
CA LYS A 353 -15.05 -4.52 -2.72
C LYS A 353 -14.12 -4.02 -3.84
N LEU A 354 -14.02 -4.75 -4.96
CA LEU A 354 -13.16 -4.38 -6.10
C LEU A 354 -13.51 -3.01 -6.72
N PHE A 355 -14.73 -2.50 -6.51
CA PHE A 355 -15.12 -1.17 -7.00
C PHE A 355 -14.22 -0.02 -6.50
N LEU A 356 -13.48 -0.21 -5.40
CA LEU A 356 -12.54 0.79 -4.88
C LEU A 356 -11.33 1.01 -5.78
N VAL A 357 -11.01 0.03 -6.63
CA VAL A 357 -9.88 0.06 -7.58
C VAL A 357 -10.34 -0.03 -9.03
N LYS A 358 -11.65 0.13 -9.29
CA LYS A 358 -12.25 0.01 -10.65
C LYS A 358 -11.65 0.95 -11.71
N HIS A 359 -10.98 2.00 -11.26
CA HIS A 359 -10.33 3.00 -12.11
C HIS A 359 -8.93 2.56 -12.58
N ILE A 360 -8.44 1.41 -12.09
CA ILE A 360 -7.16 0.80 -12.48
C ILE A 360 -7.47 -0.63 -12.96
N PRO A 361 -7.66 -0.85 -14.27
CA PRO A 361 -8.04 -2.15 -14.82
C PRO A 361 -7.09 -3.29 -14.41
N GLU A 362 -5.78 -3.07 -14.43
CA GLU A 362 -4.77 -4.07 -14.04
C GLU A 362 -4.86 -4.42 -12.55
N ALA A 363 -5.27 -3.48 -11.70
CA ALA A 363 -5.49 -3.76 -10.29
C ALA A 363 -6.74 -4.63 -10.10
N VAL A 364 -7.82 -4.34 -10.83
CA VAL A 364 -9.04 -5.17 -10.81
C VAL A 364 -8.72 -6.60 -11.25
N ASP A 365 -7.99 -6.76 -12.34
CA ASP A 365 -7.57 -8.08 -12.84
C ASP A 365 -6.73 -8.82 -11.80
N LEU A 366 -5.66 -8.17 -11.29
CA LEU A 366 -4.79 -8.75 -10.28
C LEU A 366 -5.58 -9.21 -9.05
N PHE A 367 -6.38 -8.32 -8.45
CA PHE A 367 -7.10 -8.63 -7.21
C PHE A 367 -8.23 -9.63 -7.40
N SER A 368 -8.85 -9.69 -8.58
CA SER A 368 -9.84 -10.72 -8.87
C SER A 368 -9.25 -12.13 -8.81
N HIS A 369 -8.00 -12.31 -9.25
CA HIS A 369 -7.28 -13.58 -9.20
C HIS A 369 -6.67 -13.86 -7.82
N LEU A 370 -6.05 -12.86 -7.17
CA LEU A 370 -5.45 -13.05 -5.84
C LEU A 370 -6.48 -13.38 -4.76
N LEU A 371 -7.67 -12.78 -4.84
CA LEU A 371 -8.73 -12.87 -3.83
C LEU A 371 -9.82 -13.89 -4.19
N ASP A 372 -9.55 -14.77 -5.16
CA ASP A 372 -10.50 -15.83 -5.54
C ASP A 372 -10.80 -16.75 -4.33
N GLN A 373 -12.07 -17.14 -4.21
CA GLN A 373 -12.51 -18.05 -3.15
C GLN A 373 -11.88 -19.44 -3.28
N LYS A 374 -11.61 -19.88 -4.51
CA LYS A 374 -10.97 -21.16 -4.80
C LYS A 374 -9.45 -20.99 -4.78
N ALA A 375 -8.80 -21.70 -3.87
CA ALA A 375 -7.36 -21.62 -3.67
C ALA A 375 -6.56 -22.03 -4.93
N GLU A 376 -7.08 -22.97 -5.72
CA GLU A 376 -6.48 -23.48 -6.95
C GLU A 376 -6.53 -22.51 -8.14
N LEU A 377 -7.42 -21.50 -8.08
CA LEU A 377 -7.50 -20.47 -9.12
C LEU A 377 -6.57 -19.30 -8.86
N ARG A 378 -5.99 -19.20 -7.65
CA ARG A 378 -5.04 -18.15 -7.31
C ARG A 378 -3.69 -18.43 -7.99
N PRO A 379 -3.05 -17.41 -8.58
CA PRO A 379 -1.76 -17.56 -9.23
C PRO A 379 -0.66 -17.88 -8.21
N LYS A 380 0.46 -18.43 -8.69
CA LYS A 380 1.68 -18.56 -7.88
C LYS A 380 2.29 -17.17 -7.65
N ALA A 381 2.98 -16.97 -6.53
CA ALA A 381 3.68 -15.71 -6.24
C ALA A 381 4.62 -15.27 -7.37
N SER A 382 5.24 -16.22 -8.08
CA SER A 382 6.11 -15.93 -9.24
C SER A 382 5.35 -15.37 -10.44
N GLU A 383 4.10 -15.78 -10.63
CA GLU A 383 3.21 -15.27 -11.69
C GLU A 383 2.67 -13.89 -11.31
N VAL A 384 2.43 -13.66 -10.02
CA VAL A 384 2.09 -12.33 -9.49
C VAL A 384 3.20 -11.32 -9.79
N LEU A 385 4.46 -11.68 -9.57
CA LEU A 385 5.60 -10.77 -9.75
C LEU A 385 5.73 -10.21 -11.18
N ILE A 386 5.30 -10.97 -12.18
CA ILE A 386 5.38 -10.57 -13.59
C ILE A 386 4.09 -9.92 -14.11
N HIS A 387 3.08 -9.73 -13.26
CA HIS A 387 1.80 -9.16 -13.66
C HIS A 387 1.92 -7.71 -14.19
N PRO A 388 1.14 -7.30 -15.22
CA PRO A 388 1.21 -5.95 -15.82
C PRO A 388 0.99 -4.78 -14.86
N MET A 389 0.32 -5.02 -13.73
CA MET A 389 0.19 -4.06 -12.62
C MET A 389 1.57 -3.51 -12.18
N PHE A 390 2.63 -4.31 -12.31
CA PHE A 390 3.99 -3.98 -11.86
C PHE A 390 4.90 -3.51 -12.99
N TRP A 391 4.41 -3.39 -14.22
CA TRP A 391 5.23 -2.95 -15.33
C TRP A 391 5.34 -1.44 -15.35
N ASP A 392 6.57 -0.94 -15.54
CA ASP A 392 6.79 0.46 -15.92
C ASP A 392 6.25 0.75 -17.33
N SER A 393 6.25 2.03 -17.69
CA SER A 393 5.77 2.50 -19.00
C SER A 393 6.55 1.87 -20.16
N ASP A 394 7.85 1.65 -20.00
CA ASP A 394 8.71 1.14 -21.07
C ASP A 394 8.41 -0.33 -21.37
N LYS A 395 8.23 -1.15 -20.31
CA LYS A 395 7.86 -2.56 -20.43
C LYS A 395 6.45 -2.72 -20.97
N ARG A 396 5.48 -1.90 -20.53
CA ARG A 396 4.12 -1.87 -21.10
C ARG A 396 4.16 -1.58 -22.60
N LEU A 397 4.89 -0.53 -22.99
CA LEU A 397 4.99 -0.14 -24.39
C LEU A 397 5.79 -1.16 -25.22
N SER A 398 6.82 -1.79 -24.67
CA SER A 398 7.53 -2.89 -25.32
C SER A 398 6.59 -4.07 -25.57
N PHE A 399 5.79 -4.46 -24.57
CA PHE A 399 4.83 -5.55 -24.73
C PHE A 399 3.82 -5.27 -25.85
N LEU A 400 3.27 -4.06 -25.93
CA LEU A 400 2.32 -3.69 -26.99
C LEU A 400 2.97 -3.77 -28.38
N ARG A 401 4.23 -3.33 -28.50
CA ARG A 401 5.02 -3.45 -29.74
C ARG A 401 5.21 -4.91 -30.12
N ASP A 402 5.73 -5.72 -29.19
CA ASP A 402 6.06 -7.12 -29.42
C ASP A 402 4.80 -7.94 -29.73
N ALA A 403 3.67 -7.62 -29.09
CA ALA A 403 2.37 -8.21 -29.41
C ALA A 403 1.90 -7.84 -30.83
N SER A 404 2.04 -6.58 -31.25
CA SER A 404 1.72 -6.14 -32.62
C SER A 404 2.54 -6.88 -33.67
N ASP A 405 3.85 -7.05 -33.43
CA ASP A 405 4.74 -7.79 -34.32
C ASP A 405 4.37 -9.28 -34.39
N ARG A 406 4.02 -9.88 -33.25
CA ARG A 406 3.63 -11.29 -33.17
C ARG A 406 2.35 -11.59 -33.96
N VAL A 407 1.35 -10.70 -33.92
CA VAL A 407 0.09 -10.88 -34.66
C VAL A 407 0.30 -10.83 -36.18
N GLN A 408 1.37 -10.19 -36.66
CA GLN A 408 1.68 -10.10 -38.09
C GLN A 408 2.32 -11.39 -38.65
N GLN A 409 2.84 -12.27 -37.79
CA GLN A 409 3.48 -13.52 -38.22
C GLN A 409 2.43 -14.53 -38.72
N LYS A 410 2.68 -15.11 -39.90
CA LYS A 410 1.70 -15.93 -40.66
C LYS A 410 1.14 -17.10 -39.87
N ASP A 411 1.94 -17.73 -39.02
CA ASP A 411 1.60 -18.99 -38.35
C ASP A 411 0.60 -18.85 -37.20
N PHE A 412 0.45 -17.65 -36.62
CA PHE A 412 -0.36 -17.41 -35.42
C PHE A 412 -1.45 -16.34 -35.62
N ARG A 413 -1.47 -15.73 -36.81
CA ARG A 413 -2.32 -14.61 -37.16
C ARG A 413 -3.80 -14.91 -36.92
N HIS A 414 -4.32 -16.05 -37.37
CA HIS A 414 -5.76 -16.30 -37.32
C HIS A 414 -6.31 -16.50 -35.90
N ALA A 415 -5.62 -17.25 -35.04
CA ALA A 415 -6.11 -17.55 -33.70
C ALA A 415 -5.99 -16.34 -32.77
N ILE A 416 -4.83 -15.67 -32.77
CA ILE A 416 -4.58 -14.52 -31.89
C ILE A 416 -5.43 -13.32 -32.32
N LEU A 417 -5.51 -13.04 -33.63
CA LEU A 417 -6.35 -11.95 -34.14
C LEU A 417 -7.83 -12.18 -33.80
N LYS A 418 -8.31 -13.41 -33.92
CA LYS A 418 -9.69 -13.74 -33.56
C LYS A 418 -9.98 -13.47 -32.08
N GLU A 419 -9.08 -13.87 -31.17
CA GLU A 419 -9.26 -13.59 -29.74
C GLU A 419 -9.14 -12.09 -29.43
N LEU A 420 -8.19 -11.38 -30.05
CA LEU A 420 -8.04 -9.93 -29.89
C LEU A 420 -9.31 -9.19 -30.28
N GLU A 421 -9.86 -9.49 -31.46
CA GLU A 421 -11.08 -8.82 -31.92
C GLU A 421 -12.33 -9.28 -31.15
N HIS A 422 -12.35 -10.52 -30.64
CA HIS A 422 -13.39 -10.94 -29.70
C HIS A 422 -13.42 -10.09 -28.42
N ARG A 423 -12.26 -9.57 -27.99
CA ARG A 423 -12.14 -8.68 -26.82
C ARG A 423 -12.29 -7.19 -27.14
N ALA A 424 -12.35 -6.81 -28.42
CA ALA A 424 -12.46 -5.42 -28.86
C ALA A 424 -13.57 -4.59 -28.18
N PRO A 425 -14.78 -5.13 -27.90
CA PRO A 425 -15.82 -4.37 -27.20
C PRO A 425 -15.42 -3.87 -25.82
N ARG A 426 -14.55 -4.61 -25.11
CA ARG A 426 -14.03 -4.20 -23.80
C ARG A 426 -12.96 -3.12 -23.89
N VAL A 427 -12.16 -3.15 -24.96
CA VAL A 427 -11.02 -2.25 -25.16
C VAL A 427 -11.48 -0.92 -25.76
N LEU A 428 -12.24 -0.97 -26.83
CA LEU A 428 -12.68 0.22 -27.58
C LEU A 428 -13.91 0.86 -26.94
N GLY A 429 -14.80 0.02 -26.39
CA GLY A 429 -16.14 0.39 -25.96
C GLY A 429 -17.17 0.20 -27.07
N ILE A 430 -18.45 0.16 -26.70
CA ILE A 430 -19.58 -0.07 -27.60
C ILE A 430 -20.36 1.24 -27.76
N ILE A 431 -20.89 1.49 -28.95
CA ILE A 431 -21.81 2.62 -29.20
C ILE A 431 -23.14 2.34 -28.46
N PRO A 432 -23.61 3.23 -27.57
CA PRO A 432 -24.87 3.00 -26.87
C PRO A 432 -26.05 2.80 -27.84
N GLY A 433 -26.78 1.69 -27.69
CA GLY A 433 -27.95 1.38 -28.52
C GLY A 433 -27.66 0.69 -29.86
N SER A 434 -26.40 0.39 -30.20
CA SER A 434 -26.03 -0.27 -31.47
C SER A 434 -26.11 -1.80 -31.46
N VAL A 435 -26.79 -2.40 -30.47
CA VAL A 435 -26.87 -3.86 -30.35
C VAL A 435 -27.95 -4.39 -31.28
N HIS A 436 -27.53 -4.88 -32.45
CA HIS A 436 -28.42 -5.46 -33.46
C HIS A 436 -28.21 -6.98 -33.49
N GLY A 437 -29.01 -7.71 -32.70
CA GLY A 437 -28.88 -9.16 -32.58
C GLY A 437 -27.56 -9.57 -31.93
N LYS A 438 -26.67 -10.27 -32.67
CA LYS A 438 -25.33 -10.68 -32.19
C LYS A 438 -24.22 -9.68 -32.54
N THR A 439 -24.53 -8.62 -33.26
CA THR A 439 -23.55 -7.64 -33.77
C THR A 439 -23.62 -6.36 -32.95
N MET A 440 -22.46 -5.77 -32.65
CA MET A 440 -22.33 -4.54 -31.86
C MET A 440 -21.38 -3.59 -32.58
N ASP A 441 -21.80 -2.34 -32.78
CA ASP A 441 -20.91 -1.33 -33.35
C ASP A 441 -19.98 -0.78 -32.25
N LEU A 442 -18.68 -0.78 -32.54
CA LEU A 442 -17.64 -0.35 -31.63
C LEU A 442 -17.36 1.14 -31.76
N LEU A 443 -16.87 1.74 -30.67
CA LEU A 443 -16.31 3.08 -30.73
C LEU A 443 -15.02 3.06 -31.55
N GLU A 444 -14.90 4.00 -32.47
CA GLU A 444 -13.69 4.18 -33.25
C GLU A 444 -12.59 4.82 -32.40
N TRP A 445 -11.39 4.22 -32.39
CA TRP A 445 -10.31 4.67 -31.51
C TRP A 445 -9.67 5.99 -31.92
N ASP A 446 -9.77 6.37 -33.20
CA ASP A 446 -9.28 7.65 -33.74
C ASP A 446 -9.91 8.85 -33.02
N LYS A 447 -11.17 8.77 -32.62
CA LYS A 447 -11.88 9.81 -31.85
C LYS A 447 -11.29 10.07 -30.47
N LYS A 448 -10.48 9.14 -29.94
CA LYS A 448 -9.79 9.28 -28.66
C LYS A 448 -8.32 9.71 -28.81
N ILE A 449 -7.82 9.81 -30.04
CA ILE A 449 -6.42 10.17 -30.34
C ILE A 449 -6.37 11.62 -30.85
N ASP A 450 -5.30 12.34 -30.50
CA ASP A 450 -5.08 13.69 -30.99
C ASP A 450 -4.99 13.71 -32.52
N ALA A 451 -5.77 14.58 -33.16
CA ALA A 451 -5.83 14.71 -34.61
C ALA A 451 -4.46 14.99 -35.25
N LYS A 452 -3.55 15.68 -34.53
CA LYS A 452 -2.17 15.91 -35.01
C LYS A 452 -1.37 14.61 -35.09
N LEU A 453 -1.62 13.66 -34.19
CA LEU A 453 -0.95 12.35 -34.21
C LEU A 453 -1.49 11.46 -35.33
N LEU A 454 -2.77 11.63 -35.70
CA LEU A 454 -3.38 10.93 -36.84
C LEU A 454 -2.93 11.48 -38.19
N ASN A 455 -2.75 12.81 -38.30
CA ASN A 455 -2.47 13.53 -39.55
C ASN A 455 -1.01 13.56 -40.00
N ASP A 456 -0.13 12.67 -39.51
CA ASP A 456 1.19 12.54 -40.11
C ASP A 456 1.08 12.03 -41.55
N ASN A 457 1.98 12.53 -42.40
CA ASN A 457 2.07 12.38 -43.86
C ASN A 457 2.18 10.93 -44.40
N ASP A 458 1.77 9.92 -43.65
CA ASP A 458 1.78 8.50 -44.01
C ASP A 458 0.56 8.18 -44.90
N LYS A 459 0.47 8.85 -46.07
CA LYS A 459 -0.56 8.62 -47.11
C LYS A 459 -0.62 7.17 -47.61
N ALA A 460 0.30 6.30 -47.18
CA ALA A 460 0.41 4.90 -47.57
C ALA A 460 -0.28 3.91 -46.61
N ARG A 461 -0.76 4.33 -45.44
CA ARG A 461 -1.23 3.39 -44.40
C ARG A 461 -2.69 3.65 -44.00
N CYS A 462 -3.59 2.78 -44.45
CA CYS A 462 -4.97 2.75 -43.95
C CYS A 462 -5.06 1.90 -42.66
N TYR A 463 -5.82 2.40 -41.68
CA TYR A 463 -6.17 1.70 -40.45
C TYR A 463 -7.69 1.58 -40.35
N CYS A 464 -8.19 0.44 -39.87
CA CYS A 464 -9.58 0.29 -39.45
C CYS A 464 -9.70 0.74 -37.99
N TYR A 465 -10.48 1.80 -37.74
CA TYR A 465 -10.58 2.41 -36.41
C TYR A 465 -11.47 1.64 -35.42
N ASP A 466 -12.15 0.60 -35.89
CA ASP A 466 -12.99 -0.31 -35.11
C ASP A 466 -12.26 -1.61 -34.70
N ARG A 467 -10.95 -1.74 -35.02
CA ARG A 467 -10.15 -2.95 -34.73
C ARG A 467 -9.02 -2.70 -33.75
N VAL A 468 -8.88 -3.60 -32.77
CA VAL A 468 -7.80 -3.53 -31.76
C VAL A 468 -6.45 -3.82 -32.41
N HIS A 469 -6.40 -4.73 -33.38
CA HIS A 469 -5.17 -5.00 -34.12
C HIS A 469 -4.59 -3.75 -34.80
N ASP A 470 -5.44 -2.94 -35.43
CA ASP A 470 -4.98 -1.76 -36.15
C ASP A 470 -4.58 -0.63 -35.20
N LEU A 471 -5.20 -0.55 -34.01
CA LEU A 471 -4.72 0.27 -32.92
C LEU A 471 -3.31 -0.14 -32.46
N LEU A 472 -3.06 -1.44 -32.26
CA LEU A 472 -1.73 -1.95 -31.89
C LEU A 472 -0.68 -1.63 -32.96
N ARG A 473 -1.04 -1.80 -34.25
CA ARG A 473 -0.18 -1.44 -35.38
C ARG A 473 0.12 0.07 -35.41
N PHE A 474 -0.87 0.91 -35.13
CA PHE A 474 -0.69 2.35 -35.02
C PHE A 474 0.31 2.70 -33.91
N ILE A 475 0.12 2.16 -32.70
CA ILE A 475 1.02 2.37 -31.55
C ILE A 475 2.46 1.98 -31.90
N ARG A 476 2.63 0.78 -32.48
CA ARG A 476 3.94 0.27 -32.92
C ARG A 476 4.62 1.20 -33.91
N ASN A 477 3.89 1.64 -34.94
CA ASN A 477 4.44 2.47 -36.00
C ASN A 477 4.86 3.84 -35.46
N LYS A 478 4.04 4.47 -34.60
CA LYS A 478 4.39 5.76 -33.96
C LYS A 478 5.62 5.66 -33.06
N LYS A 479 5.80 4.56 -32.34
CA LYS A 479 7.03 4.32 -31.56
C LYS A 479 8.26 4.14 -32.47
N SER A 480 8.12 3.39 -33.56
CA SER A 480 9.26 3.05 -34.43
C SER A 480 9.79 4.26 -35.20
N HIS A 481 8.89 5.15 -35.62
CA HIS A 481 9.22 6.39 -36.34
C HIS A 481 9.23 7.62 -35.44
N PHE A 482 9.35 7.45 -34.12
CA PHE A 482 9.20 8.55 -33.15
C PHE A 482 10.11 9.74 -33.45
N PHE A 483 11.38 9.48 -33.80
CA PHE A 483 12.36 10.52 -34.11
C PHE A 483 12.14 11.21 -35.46
N GLU A 484 11.32 10.62 -36.34
CA GLU A 484 10.95 11.19 -37.64
C GLU A 484 9.74 12.14 -37.52
N LEU A 485 9.05 12.13 -36.36
CA LEU A 485 7.91 13.00 -36.11
C LEU A 485 8.35 14.47 -35.89
N PRO A 486 7.54 15.46 -36.30
CA PRO A 486 7.76 16.86 -35.92
C PRO A 486 7.94 17.03 -34.41
N ARG A 487 8.81 17.95 -33.96
CA ARG A 487 9.08 18.18 -32.52
C ARG A 487 7.81 18.44 -31.70
N GLU A 488 6.83 19.14 -32.26
CA GLU A 488 5.53 19.38 -31.62
C GLU A 488 4.78 18.07 -31.32
N ILE A 489 4.83 17.11 -32.24
CA ILE A 489 4.23 15.79 -32.10
C ILE A 489 5.07 14.90 -31.18
N GLN A 490 6.40 15.05 -31.17
CA GLN A 490 7.26 14.36 -30.20
C GLN A 490 6.97 14.80 -28.76
N VAL A 491 6.68 16.09 -28.52
CA VAL A 491 6.30 16.62 -27.20
C VAL A 491 4.92 16.13 -26.79
N ILE A 492 3.94 16.18 -27.69
CA ILE A 492 2.60 15.61 -27.46
C ILE A 492 2.71 14.11 -27.19
N SER A 493 3.52 13.40 -27.97
CA SER A 493 3.78 11.98 -27.82
C SER A 493 4.49 11.70 -26.52
N HIS A 494 5.55 12.40 -26.11
CA HIS A 494 6.18 12.23 -24.79
C HIS A 494 5.20 12.50 -23.66
N ALA A 495 4.47 13.61 -23.68
CA ALA A 495 3.43 13.93 -22.70
C ALA A 495 2.31 12.87 -22.68
N ASN A 496 2.03 12.26 -23.84
CA ASN A 496 1.07 11.19 -24.00
C ASN A 496 1.66 9.78 -23.89
N THR A 497 2.97 9.53 -23.86
CA THR A 497 3.57 8.23 -23.51
C THR A 497 3.35 8.01 -22.02
N TRP A 498 3.35 9.12 -21.24
CA TRP A 498 2.90 9.15 -19.86
C TRP A 498 1.36 9.06 -19.71
N LYS A 499 0.57 9.59 -20.67
CA LYS A 499 -0.92 9.50 -20.68
C LYS A 499 -1.53 8.37 -21.53
N LEU A 500 -0.75 7.55 -22.23
CA LEU A 500 -1.22 6.32 -22.86
C LEU A 500 -1.62 5.31 -21.76
N ASN A 501 -1.10 5.50 -20.54
CA ASN A 501 -1.57 4.90 -19.29
C ASN A 501 -2.99 5.34 -18.85
N LEU A 502 -3.59 6.36 -19.46
CA LEU A 502 -4.94 6.87 -19.12
C LEU A 502 -6.01 6.47 -20.14
N TYR A 503 -5.63 5.87 -21.28
CA TYR A 503 -6.55 5.50 -22.36
C TYR A 503 -6.73 3.98 -22.56
N THR A 504 -6.00 3.16 -21.81
CA THR A 504 -6.24 1.72 -21.60
C THR A 504 -6.66 1.49 -20.16
#